data_AF-A0A7H1J1B9-F1
#
_entry.id   AF-A0A7H1J1B9-F1
#
_cell.length_a   1.000
_cell.length_b   1.000
_cell.length_c   1.000
_cell.angle_alpha   90.00
_cell.angle_beta   90.00
_cell.angle_gamma   90.00
#
_symmetry.space_group_name_H-M   'P 1'
#
loop_
_entity.id
_entity.type
_entity.pdbx_description
1 polymer ?
#
loop_
_entity_poly.entity_id
_entity_poly.type
_entity_poly.pdbx_seq_one_letter_code
_entity_poly.pdbx_strand_id
1 'polypeptide(L)'
;MQLPNQLSYKRSINPSKAIFYYRRDGQLLPLPIERIKIRGSKSGFSEAHTSKGIKESATLHNLSMGNPHTVDTCYLPPVAECLVCRFSIRVCANSLVPDRCSDQSVKSNISDFVSAYADKGGYIELARRYAKNIAMGTWLWRNKEGNAFDVFVKTSEGGDFSFVNAHRLYWDSEWPDSQNHELDKLASELALALTNTRYVWHCDIWAEVKMPFCAEVFPSQCFVDNDNKSAASKVLLTTDIDGVMTACFNADKIGAGIQIIDDWWDENCDFPLRVSEYAADQVNLIARRHPQTKRDFYQLLQKLPSYLKELSASTSTASINPDIHFIASVLVKGGMFQGAKS
;
A
#
# COMPACT_ATOMS: atom_id res chain seq x y z
N MET A 1 9.54 -10.94 26.72
CA MET A 1 10.83 -10.19 26.65
C MET A 1 10.56 -8.70 26.73
N GLN A 2 11.50 -7.89 27.21
CA GLN A 2 11.37 -6.42 27.15
C GLN A 2 11.79 -5.91 25.77
N LEU A 3 11.27 -4.75 25.36
CA LEU A 3 11.64 -4.11 24.09
C LEU A 3 12.96 -3.34 24.27
N PRO A 4 13.89 -3.44 23.30
CA PRO A 4 15.15 -2.73 23.37
C PRO A 4 14.98 -1.24 23.03
N ASN A 5 15.89 -0.41 23.54
CA ASN A 5 15.93 1.03 23.25
C ASN A 5 16.16 1.32 21.76
N GLN A 6 16.85 0.43 21.04
CA GLN A 6 16.99 0.50 19.60
C GLN A 6 16.60 -0.84 18.97
N LEU A 7 15.62 -0.80 18.08
CA LEU A 7 15.28 -1.88 17.16
C LEU A 7 14.79 -1.26 15.86
N SER A 8 15.38 -1.63 14.74
CA SER A 8 14.92 -1.19 13.41
C SER A 8 15.08 -2.29 12.37
N TYR A 9 14.22 -2.24 11.37
CA TYR A 9 14.24 -3.14 10.21
C TYR A 9 14.20 -2.32 8.93
N LYS A 10 15.01 -2.73 7.95
CA LYS A 10 14.86 -2.27 6.56
C LYS A 10 13.63 -2.94 5.96
N ARG A 11 12.87 -2.20 5.15
CA ARG A 11 11.75 -2.78 4.40
C ARG A 11 12.25 -3.84 3.41
N SER A 12 11.54 -4.94 3.31
CA SER A 12 11.86 -6.04 2.40
C SER A 12 11.31 -5.79 1.00
N ILE A 13 10.11 -5.19 0.91
CA ILE A 13 9.46 -4.83 -0.36
C ILE A 13 9.68 -3.33 -0.63
N ASN A 14 10.32 -3.02 -1.76
CA ASN A 14 10.75 -1.67 -2.13
C ASN A 14 10.14 -1.29 -3.49
N PRO A 15 8.93 -0.70 -3.53
CA PRO A 15 8.35 -0.20 -4.76
C PRO A 15 9.03 1.10 -5.23
N SER A 16 9.04 1.34 -6.54
CA SER A 16 9.35 2.62 -7.15
C SER A 16 8.12 3.56 -7.13
N LYS A 17 8.30 4.80 -7.60
CA LYS A 17 7.15 5.62 -8.01
C LYS A 17 6.42 4.90 -9.16
N ALA A 18 5.09 5.03 -9.21
CA ALA A 18 4.32 4.57 -10.35
C ALA A 18 3.96 5.73 -11.27
N ILE A 19 4.28 5.60 -12.54
CA ILE A 19 4.09 6.65 -13.53
C ILE A 19 2.83 6.34 -14.33
N PHE A 20 2.02 7.39 -14.55
CA PHE A 20 0.86 7.29 -15.43
C PHE A 20 1.24 7.69 -16.85
N TYR A 21 0.89 6.81 -17.77
CA TYR A 21 0.92 7.00 -19.21
C TYR A 21 -0.50 6.80 -19.75
N TYR A 22 -0.73 7.19 -20.98
CA TYR A 22 -1.86 6.71 -21.77
C TYR A 22 -1.34 5.97 -23.00
N ARG A 23 -2.10 4.97 -23.45
CA ARG A 23 -1.80 4.27 -24.70
C ARG A 23 -2.52 4.94 -25.87
N ARG A 24 -1.81 5.08 -26.98
CA ARG A 24 -2.35 5.54 -28.26
C ARG A 24 -1.53 4.94 -29.39
N ASP A 25 -2.18 4.28 -30.35
CA ASP A 25 -1.53 3.74 -31.56
C ASP A 25 -0.34 2.83 -31.21
N GLY A 26 -0.46 2.04 -30.13
CA GLY A 26 0.59 1.15 -29.62
C GLY A 26 1.73 1.84 -28.85
N GLN A 27 1.72 3.17 -28.72
CA GLN A 27 2.73 3.94 -27.99
C GLN A 27 2.26 4.27 -26.57
N LEU A 28 3.22 4.36 -25.63
CA LEU A 28 2.99 4.87 -24.28
C LEU A 28 3.43 6.33 -24.22
N LEU A 29 2.50 7.21 -23.90
CA LEU A 29 2.72 8.65 -23.84
C LEU A 29 2.51 9.16 -22.40
N PRO A 30 3.35 10.08 -21.89
CA PRO A 30 3.23 10.59 -20.53
C PRO A 30 1.87 11.26 -20.31
N LEU A 31 1.22 10.99 -19.18
CA LEU A 31 -0.06 11.62 -18.83
C LEU A 31 0.17 12.99 -18.15
N PRO A 32 -0.11 14.11 -18.83
CA PRO A 32 0.11 15.44 -18.27
C PRO A 32 -0.92 15.78 -17.19
N ILE A 33 -0.57 16.75 -16.34
CA ILE A 33 -1.53 17.42 -15.46
C ILE A 33 -1.88 18.81 -15.98
N GLU A 34 -3.04 19.32 -15.58
CA GLU A 34 -3.49 20.68 -15.86
C GLU A 34 -3.80 21.42 -14.57
N ARG A 35 -3.27 22.64 -14.45
CA ARG A 35 -3.62 23.56 -13.36
C ARG A 35 -4.72 24.50 -13.82
N ILE A 36 -5.86 24.43 -13.16
CA ILE A 36 -7.03 25.23 -13.49
C ILE A 36 -7.51 26.04 -12.29
N LYS A 37 -8.27 27.10 -12.56
CA LYS A 37 -8.98 27.88 -11.55
C LYS A 37 -10.47 27.63 -11.68
N ILE A 38 -11.08 27.05 -10.66
CA ILE A 38 -12.51 26.74 -10.59
C ILE A 38 -13.20 27.68 -9.62
N ARG A 39 -14.52 27.86 -9.78
CA ARG A 39 -15.37 28.63 -8.88
C ARG A 39 -16.37 27.70 -8.19
N GLY A 40 -16.06 27.30 -6.96
CA GLY A 40 -16.96 26.52 -6.12
C GLY A 40 -18.01 27.37 -5.41
N SER A 41 -18.94 26.72 -4.73
CA SER A 41 -19.84 27.36 -3.76
C SER A 41 -19.20 27.37 -2.36
N LYS A 42 -19.63 28.31 -1.51
CA LYS A 42 -19.29 28.27 -0.09
C LYS A 42 -20.16 27.25 0.63
N SER A 43 -19.63 26.03 0.78
CA SER A 43 -20.38 24.88 1.31
C SER A 43 -19.84 24.35 2.65
N GLY A 44 -18.71 24.87 3.14
CA GLY A 44 -18.14 24.43 4.41
C GLY A 44 -18.96 24.89 5.61
N PHE A 45 -19.08 24.05 6.65
CA PHE A 45 -19.77 24.43 7.90
C PHE A 45 -19.22 25.75 8.47
N SER A 46 -17.91 25.92 8.42
CA SER A 46 -17.22 27.12 8.90
C SER A 46 -17.50 28.37 8.07
N GLU A 47 -18.11 28.29 6.89
CA GLU A 47 -18.50 29.48 6.10
C GLU A 47 -19.68 30.22 6.76
N ALA A 48 -20.59 29.48 7.40
CA ALA A 48 -21.80 30.03 8.02
C ALA A 48 -21.84 29.88 9.56
N HIS A 49 -21.15 28.88 10.11
CA HIS A 49 -21.26 28.49 11.51
C HIS A 49 -19.91 28.49 12.26
N THR A 50 -20.00 28.60 13.57
CA THR A 50 -18.93 28.39 14.55
C THR A 50 -19.45 27.50 15.67
N SER A 51 -18.59 27.08 16.58
CA SER A 51 -19.01 26.37 17.81
C SER A 51 -19.97 27.19 18.69
N LYS A 52 -20.04 28.51 18.50
CA LYS A 52 -20.88 29.43 19.27
C LYS A 52 -22.16 29.86 18.55
N GLY A 53 -22.42 29.37 17.33
CA GLY A 53 -23.60 29.74 16.54
C GLY A 53 -23.26 30.27 15.13
N ILE A 54 -24.19 31.01 14.53
CA ILE A 54 -24.09 31.53 13.16
C ILE A 54 -23.17 32.75 13.11
N LYS A 55 -22.32 32.85 12.06
CA LYS A 55 -21.46 34.01 11.82
C LYS A 55 -22.28 35.20 11.31
N GLU A 56 -22.01 36.40 11.80
CA GLU A 56 -22.59 37.64 11.23
C GLU A 56 -22.25 37.82 9.75
N SER A 57 -21.08 37.32 9.34
CA SER A 57 -20.64 37.34 7.93
C SER A 57 -21.45 36.41 7.03
N ALA A 58 -22.30 35.53 7.56
CA ALA A 58 -23.09 34.55 6.82
C ALA A 58 -24.36 35.16 6.19
N THR A 59 -24.21 36.29 5.50
CA THR A 59 -25.33 36.97 4.83
C THR A 59 -25.72 36.26 3.54
N LEU A 60 -26.96 36.48 3.06
CA LEU A 60 -27.45 35.97 1.77
C LEU A 60 -26.48 36.30 0.62
N HIS A 61 -25.96 37.52 0.62
CA HIS A 61 -24.98 37.95 -0.38
C HIS A 61 -23.64 37.23 -0.21
N ASN A 62 -23.11 37.14 1.01
CA ASN A 62 -21.79 36.54 1.23
C ASN A 62 -21.73 35.05 0.93
N LEU A 63 -22.80 34.30 1.22
CA LEU A 63 -22.87 32.86 0.95
C LEU A 63 -23.16 32.54 -0.53
N SER A 64 -23.78 33.47 -1.28
CA SER A 64 -24.00 33.32 -2.72
C SER A 64 -22.77 33.68 -3.56
N MET A 65 -21.76 34.33 -2.98
CA MET A 65 -20.49 34.57 -3.65
C MET A 65 -19.73 33.26 -3.94
N GLY A 66 -19.17 33.16 -5.14
CA GLY A 66 -18.32 32.03 -5.51
C GLY A 66 -17.02 31.98 -4.70
N ASN A 67 -16.52 30.76 -4.50
CA ASN A 67 -15.25 30.47 -3.84
C ASN A 67 -14.21 30.02 -4.88
N PRO A 68 -13.30 30.90 -5.32
CA PRO A 68 -12.29 30.53 -6.31
C PRO A 68 -11.23 29.60 -5.72
N HIS A 69 -10.93 28.50 -6.40
CA HIS A 69 -9.88 27.56 -6.03
C HIS A 69 -8.97 27.28 -7.22
N THR A 70 -7.66 27.26 -6.98
CA THR A 70 -6.68 26.78 -7.96
C THR A 70 -6.35 25.33 -7.64
N VAL A 71 -6.55 24.42 -8.59
CA VAL A 71 -6.39 22.98 -8.40
C VAL A 71 -5.65 22.35 -9.57
N ASP A 72 -4.83 21.34 -9.26
CA ASP A 72 -4.30 20.44 -10.26
C ASP A 72 -5.31 19.34 -10.57
N THR A 73 -5.47 19.08 -11.86
CA THR A 73 -6.36 18.06 -12.42
C THR A 73 -5.60 17.18 -13.39
N CYS A 74 -6.08 15.96 -13.59
CA CYS A 74 -5.47 14.97 -14.46
C CYS A 74 -6.59 14.19 -15.13
N TYR A 75 -6.63 14.20 -16.45
CA TYR A 75 -7.67 13.53 -17.23
C TYR A 75 -7.02 12.75 -18.37
N LEU A 76 -7.63 11.63 -18.75
CA LEU A 76 -7.23 10.97 -19.98
C LEU A 76 -7.51 11.88 -21.19
N PRO A 77 -6.55 12.02 -22.13
CA PRO A 77 -6.81 12.71 -23.38
C PRO A 77 -7.91 12.04 -24.21
N PRO A 78 -8.66 12.77 -25.05
CA PRO A 78 -9.69 12.22 -25.95
C PRO A 78 -9.19 11.12 -26.89
N VAL A 79 -7.88 11.09 -27.17
CA VAL A 79 -7.21 10.16 -28.08
C VAL A 79 -6.65 8.92 -27.38
N ALA A 80 -6.83 8.81 -26.07
CA ALA A 80 -6.31 7.69 -25.29
C ALA A 80 -7.18 6.43 -25.48
N GLU A 81 -6.52 5.29 -25.71
CA GLU A 81 -7.16 3.97 -25.72
C GLU A 81 -7.38 3.45 -24.30
N CYS A 82 -6.40 3.66 -23.42
CA CYS A 82 -6.46 3.28 -22.01
C CYS A 82 -5.45 4.06 -21.16
N LEU A 83 -5.67 4.06 -19.85
CA LEU A 83 -4.67 4.49 -18.87
C LEU A 83 -3.68 3.36 -18.61
N VAL A 84 -2.39 3.67 -18.54
CA VAL A 84 -1.34 2.74 -18.15
C VAL A 84 -0.64 3.25 -16.90
N CYS A 85 -0.63 2.46 -15.83
CA CYS A 85 0.12 2.78 -14.61
C CYS A 85 1.24 1.76 -14.43
N ARG A 86 2.50 2.21 -14.43
CA ARG A 86 3.69 1.33 -14.42
C ARG A 86 4.67 1.71 -13.32
N PHE A 87 5.21 0.70 -12.65
CA PHE A 87 6.25 0.82 -11.62
C PHE A 87 7.09 -0.46 -11.55
N SER A 88 8.09 -0.47 -10.67
CA SER A 88 8.85 -1.67 -10.35
C SER A 88 8.89 -1.93 -8.84
N ILE A 89 9.14 -3.18 -8.47
CA ILE A 89 9.39 -3.58 -7.08
C ILE A 89 10.76 -4.24 -7.03
N ARG A 90 11.51 -3.95 -5.96
CA ARG A 90 12.66 -4.75 -5.53
C ARG A 90 12.35 -5.45 -4.20
N VAL A 91 12.59 -6.75 -4.13
CA VAL A 91 12.39 -7.57 -2.93
C VAL A 91 13.74 -8.08 -2.42
N CYS A 92 13.94 -7.93 -1.11
CA CYS A 92 15.13 -8.41 -0.40
C CYS A 92 14.72 -9.07 0.91
N ALA A 93 15.45 -10.09 1.36
CA ALA A 93 15.23 -10.80 2.61
C ALA A 93 15.63 -9.98 3.87
N ASN A 94 15.22 -8.71 3.95
CA ASN A 94 15.60 -7.79 5.02
C ASN A 94 14.88 -8.07 6.33
N SER A 95 13.76 -8.81 6.32
CA SER A 95 13.02 -9.21 7.52
C SER A 95 13.70 -10.32 8.31
N LEU A 96 14.73 -10.97 7.77
CA LEU A 96 15.42 -12.08 8.44
C LEU A 96 16.29 -11.62 9.61
N VAL A 97 16.77 -10.38 9.59
CA VAL A 97 17.68 -9.86 10.62
C VAL A 97 17.39 -8.37 10.87
N PRO A 98 17.40 -7.89 12.13
CA PRO A 98 17.30 -6.46 12.41
C PRO A 98 18.42 -5.66 11.77
N ASP A 99 18.11 -4.47 11.26
CA ASP A 99 19.11 -3.50 10.78
C ASP A 99 19.92 -2.93 11.96
N ARG A 100 19.24 -2.62 13.07
CA ARG A 100 19.87 -2.23 14.34
C ARG A 100 19.13 -2.90 15.49
N CYS A 101 19.86 -3.35 16.50
CA CYS A 101 19.31 -3.83 17.76
C CYS A 101 20.30 -3.56 18.89
N SER A 102 19.85 -2.93 19.98
CA SER A 102 20.71 -2.64 21.15
C SER A 102 20.80 -3.79 22.15
N ASP A 103 20.01 -4.85 21.99
CA ASP A 103 19.96 -6.00 22.91
C ASP A 103 20.20 -7.29 22.11
N GLN A 104 21.29 -7.99 22.44
CA GLN A 104 21.69 -9.21 21.74
C GLN A 104 20.73 -10.38 21.98
N SER A 105 20.11 -10.47 23.16
CA SER A 105 19.11 -11.50 23.47
C SER A 105 17.84 -11.29 22.66
N VAL A 106 17.37 -10.05 22.54
CA VAL A 106 16.23 -9.71 21.66
C VAL A 106 16.55 -10.03 20.21
N LYS A 107 17.75 -9.66 19.72
CA LYS A 107 18.19 -9.98 18.36
C LYS A 107 18.17 -11.49 18.09
N SER A 108 18.71 -12.30 19.01
CA SER A 108 18.70 -13.75 18.88
C SER A 108 17.27 -14.30 18.85
N ASN A 109 16.41 -13.91 19.79
CA ASN A 109 15.01 -14.36 19.83
C ASN A 109 14.24 -14.04 18.55
N ILE A 110 14.42 -12.84 17.98
CA ILE A 110 13.77 -12.49 16.71
C ILE A 110 14.37 -13.28 15.55
N SER A 111 15.69 -13.49 15.52
CA SER A 111 16.34 -14.26 14.45
C SER A 111 15.89 -15.73 14.47
N ASP A 112 15.77 -16.32 15.65
CA ASP A 112 15.25 -17.69 15.84
C ASP A 112 13.80 -17.77 15.38
N PHE A 113 12.98 -16.77 15.74
CA PHE A 113 11.59 -16.68 15.31
C PHE A 113 11.45 -16.64 13.79
N VAL A 114 12.20 -15.76 13.13
CA VAL A 114 12.09 -15.60 11.68
C VAL A 114 12.64 -16.83 10.95
N SER A 115 13.69 -17.47 11.48
CA SER A 115 14.23 -18.71 10.93
C SER A 115 13.20 -19.85 11.03
N ALA A 116 12.63 -20.07 12.21
CA ALA A 116 11.58 -21.06 12.41
C ALA A 116 10.33 -20.78 11.54
N TYR A 117 10.01 -19.50 11.32
CA TYR A 117 8.90 -19.09 10.46
C TYR A 117 9.16 -19.40 8.99
N ALA A 118 10.39 -19.17 8.52
CA ALA A 118 10.81 -19.56 7.17
C ALA A 118 10.78 -21.08 6.99
N ASP A 119 11.30 -21.85 7.96
CA ASP A 119 11.36 -23.32 7.92
C ASP A 119 9.96 -23.96 7.86
N LYS A 120 8.96 -23.34 8.48
CA LYS A 120 7.55 -23.77 8.44
C LYS A 120 6.78 -23.25 7.22
N GLY A 121 7.46 -22.61 6.27
CA GLY A 121 6.85 -22.07 5.06
C GLY A 121 5.99 -20.82 5.30
N GLY A 122 6.13 -20.14 6.44
CA GLY A 122 5.32 -18.97 6.76
C GLY A 122 5.47 -17.81 5.76
N TYR A 123 6.64 -17.67 5.12
CA TYR A 123 6.85 -16.67 4.07
C TYR A 123 6.05 -16.95 2.79
N ILE A 124 5.62 -18.20 2.55
CA ILE A 124 4.76 -18.55 1.42
C ILE A 124 3.40 -17.87 1.57
N GLU A 125 2.84 -17.87 2.78
CA GLU A 125 1.56 -17.19 3.07
C GLU A 125 1.66 -15.67 2.83
N LEU A 126 2.74 -15.04 3.33
CA LEU A 126 2.96 -13.61 3.10
C LEU A 126 3.15 -13.30 1.62
N ALA A 127 3.97 -14.09 0.92
CA ALA A 127 4.25 -13.91 -0.49
C ALA A 127 2.98 -14.05 -1.33
N ARG A 128 2.14 -15.05 -1.05
CA ARG A 128 0.85 -15.25 -1.72
C ARG A 128 -0.08 -14.05 -1.53
N ARG A 129 -0.14 -13.49 -0.32
CA ARG A 129 -0.93 -12.27 -0.03
C ARG A 129 -0.42 -11.03 -0.77
N TYR A 130 0.89 -10.81 -0.80
CA TYR A 130 1.47 -9.70 -1.55
C TYR A 130 1.25 -9.86 -3.06
N ALA A 131 1.45 -11.07 -3.60
CA ALA A 131 1.16 -11.40 -5.00
C ALA A 131 -0.31 -11.15 -5.33
N LYS A 132 -1.24 -11.50 -4.41
CA LYS A 132 -2.68 -11.27 -4.55
C LYS A 132 -2.99 -9.79 -4.75
N ASN A 133 -2.42 -8.90 -3.93
CA ASN A 133 -2.61 -7.45 -4.08
C ASN A 133 -1.96 -6.86 -5.33
N ILE A 134 -0.85 -7.43 -5.79
CA ILE A 134 -0.25 -7.06 -7.08
C ILE A 134 -1.25 -7.39 -8.20
N ALA A 135 -1.72 -8.63 -8.25
CA ALA A 135 -2.65 -9.14 -9.27
C ALA A 135 -4.01 -8.43 -9.28
N MET A 136 -4.61 -8.15 -8.11
CA MET A 136 -5.90 -7.43 -8.01
C MET A 136 -5.82 -5.94 -8.36
N GLY A 137 -4.62 -5.42 -8.62
CA GLY A 137 -4.41 -4.00 -8.86
C GLY A 137 -4.76 -3.12 -7.65
N THR A 138 -4.63 -3.61 -6.41
CA THR A 138 -4.96 -2.84 -5.19
C THR A 138 -4.17 -1.52 -5.13
N TRP A 139 -2.96 -1.53 -5.69
CA TRP A 139 -2.06 -0.38 -5.84
C TRP A 139 -2.53 0.70 -6.83
N LEU A 140 -3.59 0.46 -7.63
CA LEU A 140 -4.23 1.47 -8.49
C LEU A 140 -5.13 2.43 -7.71
N TRP A 141 -5.53 2.06 -6.47
CA TRP A 141 -6.47 2.81 -5.64
C TRP A 141 -7.74 3.17 -6.43
N ARG A 142 -8.19 4.43 -6.33
CA ARG A 142 -9.40 4.96 -6.99
C ARG A 142 -9.41 4.77 -8.51
N ASN A 143 -8.26 4.64 -9.17
CA ASN A 143 -8.23 4.49 -10.62
C ASN A 143 -8.79 3.15 -11.10
N LYS A 144 -8.91 2.15 -10.20
CA LYS A 144 -9.52 0.86 -10.53
C LYS A 144 -11.04 0.82 -10.36
N GLU A 145 -11.61 1.77 -9.62
CA GLU A 145 -13.04 1.79 -9.29
C GLU A 145 -13.90 1.98 -10.55
N GLY A 146 -14.82 1.05 -10.80
CA GLY A 146 -15.74 1.11 -11.94
C GLY A 146 -15.10 0.83 -13.31
N ASN A 147 -13.82 0.46 -13.37
CA ASN A 147 -13.09 0.24 -14.62
C ASN A 147 -12.69 -1.22 -14.80
N ALA A 148 -12.71 -1.69 -16.04
CA ALA A 148 -12.09 -2.96 -16.39
C ALA A 148 -10.58 -2.77 -16.59
N PHE A 149 -9.77 -3.66 -16.06
CA PHE A 149 -8.32 -3.59 -16.21
C PHE A 149 -7.68 -4.96 -16.20
N ASP A 150 -6.48 -5.01 -16.79
CA ASP A 150 -5.56 -6.14 -16.78
C ASP A 150 -4.29 -5.73 -16.05
N VAL A 151 -3.67 -6.66 -15.32
CA VAL A 151 -2.37 -6.45 -14.65
C VAL A 151 -1.33 -7.39 -15.24
N PHE A 152 -0.12 -6.88 -15.44
CA PHE A 152 1.00 -7.61 -16.00
C PHE A 152 2.23 -7.47 -15.10
N VAL A 153 3.02 -8.53 -15.00
CA VAL A 153 4.22 -8.58 -14.17
C VAL A 153 5.33 -9.28 -14.95
N LYS A 154 6.48 -8.61 -15.10
CA LYS A 154 7.71 -9.19 -15.66
C LYS A 154 8.78 -9.24 -14.60
N THR A 155 9.35 -10.42 -14.35
CA THR A 155 10.28 -10.64 -13.24
C THR A 155 11.71 -10.83 -13.72
N SER A 156 12.67 -10.60 -12.82
CA SER A 156 14.09 -10.81 -13.09
C SER A 156 14.47 -12.27 -13.35
N GLU A 157 13.62 -13.22 -12.97
CA GLU A 157 13.78 -14.66 -13.27
C GLU A 157 13.21 -15.03 -14.65
N GLY A 158 12.73 -14.05 -15.42
CA GLY A 158 12.11 -14.29 -16.73
C GLY A 158 10.64 -14.71 -16.66
N GLY A 159 10.00 -14.60 -15.49
CA GLY A 159 8.56 -14.76 -15.35
C GLY A 159 7.81 -13.65 -16.09
N ASP A 160 6.75 -14.03 -16.81
CA ASP A 160 5.85 -13.12 -17.52
C ASP A 160 4.41 -13.51 -17.18
N PHE A 161 3.81 -12.78 -16.24
CA PHE A 161 2.51 -13.07 -15.65
C PHE A 161 1.47 -12.09 -16.16
N SER A 162 0.26 -12.58 -16.45
CA SER A 162 -0.87 -11.76 -16.86
C SER A 162 -2.14 -12.11 -16.10
N PHE A 163 -2.69 -11.11 -15.41
CA PHE A 163 -3.96 -11.19 -14.70
C PHE A 163 -5.04 -10.44 -15.48
N VAL A 164 -5.65 -11.13 -16.43
CA VAL A 164 -6.71 -10.60 -17.30
C VAL A 164 -8.03 -10.42 -16.54
N ASN A 165 -8.74 -9.32 -16.77
CA ASN A 165 -9.95 -8.93 -16.06
C ASN A 165 -9.76 -8.87 -14.53
N ALA A 166 -8.62 -8.34 -14.08
CA ALA A 166 -8.25 -8.24 -12.67
C ALA A 166 -9.29 -7.47 -11.81
N HIS A 167 -10.16 -6.65 -12.43
CA HIS A 167 -11.31 -6.03 -11.77
C HIS A 167 -12.33 -7.02 -11.17
N ARG A 168 -12.30 -8.29 -11.61
CA ARG A 168 -13.15 -9.38 -11.11
C ARG A 168 -12.48 -10.24 -10.04
N LEU A 169 -11.23 -9.94 -9.69
CA LEU A 169 -10.50 -10.63 -8.65
C LEU A 169 -10.73 -9.93 -7.32
N TYR A 170 -11.31 -10.64 -6.35
CA TYR A 170 -11.58 -10.11 -5.01
C TYR A 170 -10.74 -10.82 -3.96
N TRP A 171 -10.54 -10.16 -2.82
CA TRP A 171 -9.68 -10.66 -1.74
C TRP A 171 -10.25 -11.93 -1.08
N ASP A 172 -11.55 -12.00 -0.96
CA ASP A 172 -12.34 -13.02 -0.26
C ASP A 172 -12.97 -14.06 -1.21
N SER A 173 -12.78 -13.91 -2.53
CA SER A 173 -13.31 -14.83 -3.54
C SER A 173 -12.29 -15.90 -3.97
N GLU A 174 -12.78 -17.06 -4.37
CA GLU A 174 -12.02 -18.00 -5.20
C GLU A 174 -11.75 -17.41 -6.58
N TRP A 175 -10.54 -17.61 -7.08
CA TRP A 175 -10.11 -17.12 -8.38
C TRP A 175 -10.21 -18.21 -9.44
N PRO A 176 -10.41 -17.87 -10.71
CA PRO A 176 -10.31 -18.86 -11.79
C PRO A 176 -8.97 -19.61 -11.74
N ASP A 177 -8.98 -20.92 -12.00
CA ASP A 177 -7.80 -21.79 -11.88
C ASP A 177 -6.56 -21.25 -12.62
N SER A 178 -6.76 -20.70 -13.82
CA SER A 178 -5.67 -20.10 -14.60
C SER A 178 -5.04 -18.90 -13.88
N GLN A 179 -5.85 -18.04 -13.25
CA GLN A 179 -5.38 -16.89 -12.49
C GLN A 179 -4.71 -17.32 -11.19
N ASN A 180 -5.24 -18.38 -10.56
CA ASN A 180 -4.70 -18.92 -9.32
C ASN A 180 -3.34 -19.59 -9.54
N HIS A 181 -3.15 -20.27 -10.67
CA HIS A 181 -1.86 -20.85 -11.08
C HIS A 181 -0.79 -19.78 -11.32
N GLU A 182 -1.14 -18.69 -12.01
CA GLU A 182 -0.24 -17.55 -12.19
C GLU A 182 0.09 -16.87 -10.85
N LEU A 183 -0.90 -16.74 -9.95
CA LEU A 183 -0.71 -16.25 -8.59
C LEU A 183 0.28 -17.11 -7.80
N ASP A 184 0.15 -18.43 -7.86
CA ASP A 184 1.03 -19.36 -7.14
C ASP A 184 2.49 -19.31 -7.61
N LYS A 185 2.71 -19.18 -8.91
CA LYS A 185 4.06 -18.99 -9.46
C LYS A 185 4.69 -17.68 -9.00
N LEU A 186 3.95 -16.56 -9.11
CA LEU A 186 4.43 -15.25 -8.66
C LEU A 186 4.69 -15.24 -7.15
N ALA A 187 3.82 -15.87 -6.36
CA ALA A 187 3.98 -16.04 -4.93
C ALA A 187 5.22 -16.87 -4.59
N SER A 188 5.52 -17.90 -5.38
CA SER A 188 6.72 -18.74 -5.19
C SER A 188 8.01 -17.94 -5.41
N GLU A 189 8.08 -17.12 -6.46
CA GLU A 189 9.22 -16.22 -6.69
C GLU A 189 9.39 -15.21 -5.55
N LEU A 190 8.28 -14.59 -5.10
CA LEU A 190 8.29 -13.65 -3.98
C LEU A 190 8.71 -14.32 -2.66
N ALA A 191 8.26 -15.55 -2.39
CA ALA A 191 8.63 -16.29 -1.19
C ALA A 191 10.14 -16.56 -1.16
N LEU A 192 10.72 -16.98 -2.30
CA LEU A 192 12.16 -17.17 -2.44
C LEU A 192 12.93 -15.87 -2.21
N ALA A 193 12.44 -14.75 -2.74
CA ALA A 193 13.08 -13.44 -2.56
C ALA A 193 13.03 -12.93 -1.11
N LEU A 194 11.98 -13.29 -0.35
CA LEU A 194 11.82 -12.91 1.05
C LEU A 194 12.71 -13.75 2.00
N THR A 195 13.19 -14.92 1.57
CA THR A 195 14.02 -15.82 2.40
C THR A 195 15.47 -15.94 1.93
N ASN A 196 15.80 -15.57 0.69
CA ASN A 196 17.16 -15.71 0.16
C ASN A 196 17.98 -14.42 0.34
N THR A 197 18.99 -14.46 1.21
CA THR A 197 19.86 -13.30 1.51
C THR A 197 20.86 -12.95 0.43
N ARG A 198 21.12 -13.87 -0.52
CA ARG A 198 22.13 -13.68 -1.59
C ARG A 198 21.51 -13.24 -2.91
N TYR A 199 20.20 -13.10 -2.96
CA TYR A 199 19.45 -12.89 -4.17
C TYR A 199 18.55 -11.65 -4.01
N VAL A 200 18.57 -10.79 -5.04
CA VAL A 200 17.71 -9.61 -5.10
C VAL A 200 16.77 -9.79 -6.28
N TRP A 201 15.51 -10.05 -5.98
CA TRP A 201 14.46 -10.16 -6.97
C TRP A 201 13.94 -8.76 -7.33
N HIS A 202 13.64 -8.54 -8.60
CA HIS A 202 12.92 -7.35 -9.02
C HIS A 202 11.92 -7.67 -10.12
N CYS A 203 10.87 -6.86 -10.21
CA CYS A 203 9.88 -6.98 -11.26
C CYS A 203 9.40 -5.61 -11.74
N ASP A 204 9.03 -5.57 -13.02
CA ASP A 204 8.25 -4.50 -13.61
C ASP A 204 6.77 -4.88 -13.58
N ILE A 205 5.92 -3.99 -13.08
CA ILE A 205 4.48 -4.17 -12.97
C ILE A 205 3.80 -3.04 -13.71
N TRP A 206 2.81 -3.37 -14.53
CA TRP A 206 1.92 -2.37 -15.09
C TRP A 206 0.49 -2.87 -15.17
N ALA A 207 -0.45 -1.93 -15.21
CA ALA A 207 -1.84 -2.21 -15.48
C ALA A 207 -2.33 -1.37 -16.65
N GLU A 208 -3.21 -1.96 -17.45
CA GLU A 208 -3.93 -1.28 -18.53
C GLU A 208 -5.38 -1.14 -18.11
N VAL A 209 -5.81 0.10 -17.82
CA VAL A 209 -7.13 0.41 -17.25
C VAL A 209 -8.00 1.05 -18.33
N LYS A 210 -9.11 0.39 -18.65
CA LYS A 210 -10.13 0.87 -19.59
C LYS A 210 -11.05 1.83 -18.86
N MET A 211 -10.78 3.12 -19.02
CA MET A 211 -11.58 4.19 -18.42
C MET A 211 -12.50 4.81 -19.48
N PRO A 212 -13.62 5.44 -19.06
CA PRO A 212 -14.47 6.22 -19.96
C PRO A 212 -13.73 7.37 -20.65
N PHE A 213 -14.32 7.86 -21.74
CA PHE A 213 -13.83 9.02 -22.49
C PHE A 213 -13.60 10.23 -21.57
N CYS A 214 -12.40 10.81 -21.61
CA CYS A 214 -12.00 11.96 -20.80
C CYS A 214 -12.23 11.79 -19.29
N ALA A 215 -12.08 10.57 -18.75
CA ALA A 215 -12.23 10.31 -17.32
C ALA A 215 -11.10 10.95 -16.49
N GLU A 216 -11.45 11.39 -15.26
CA GLU A 216 -10.47 11.88 -14.28
C GLU A 216 -9.57 10.74 -13.81
N VAL A 217 -8.27 11.00 -13.75
CA VAL A 217 -7.26 10.12 -13.16
C VAL A 217 -6.87 10.69 -11.80
N PHE A 218 -6.60 9.82 -10.83
CA PHE A 218 -6.34 10.16 -9.43
C PHE A 218 -4.90 9.81 -9.00
N PRO A 219 -3.90 10.68 -9.27
CA PRO A 219 -2.52 10.53 -8.80
C PRO A 219 -2.35 10.74 -7.29
N SER A 220 -1.10 10.68 -6.81
CA SER A 220 -0.78 11.11 -5.44
C SER A 220 -0.95 12.62 -5.33
N GLN A 221 -1.40 13.10 -4.18
CA GLN A 221 -1.43 14.52 -3.85
C GLN A 221 -0.23 14.86 -2.99
N CYS A 222 0.38 16.03 -3.22
CA CYS A 222 1.41 16.57 -2.36
C CYS A 222 0.76 17.12 -1.08
N PHE A 223 1.44 16.95 0.05
CA PHE A 223 1.08 17.68 1.26
C PHE A 223 1.57 19.12 1.09
N VAL A 224 0.66 20.09 1.20
CA VAL A 224 0.96 21.52 1.02
C VAL A 224 0.55 22.24 2.30
N ASP A 225 1.54 22.79 3.01
CA ASP A 225 1.29 23.70 4.12
C ASP A 225 0.81 25.03 3.54
N ASN A 226 -0.49 25.28 3.68
CA ASN A 226 -1.17 26.33 2.94
C ASN A 226 -1.21 27.65 3.72
N ASP A 227 -0.03 28.22 3.99
CA ASP A 227 0.07 29.56 4.61
C ASP A 227 -0.27 30.68 3.62
N ASN A 228 -0.25 30.40 2.31
CA ASN A 228 -0.55 31.36 1.25
C ASN A 228 -1.88 31.04 0.54
N LYS A 229 -2.91 31.88 0.75
CA LYS A 229 -4.23 31.75 0.12
C LYS A 229 -4.24 31.80 -1.42
N SER A 230 -3.16 32.24 -2.05
CA SER A 230 -3.02 32.26 -3.52
C SER A 230 -2.44 30.98 -4.10
N ALA A 231 -1.90 30.08 -3.26
CA ALA A 231 -1.37 28.80 -3.69
C ALA A 231 -2.49 27.81 -4.07
N ALA A 232 -2.15 26.80 -4.87
CA ALA A 232 -3.09 25.77 -5.26
C ALA A 232 -3.51 24.92 -4.04
N SER A 233 -4.82 24.73 -3.87
CA SER A 233 -5.37 23.96 -2.74
C SER A 233 -5.28 22.45 -2.94
N LYS A 234 -5.11 21.99 -4.18
CA LYS A 234 -4.82 20.60 -4.56
C LYS A 234 -3.63 20.61 -5.51
N VAL A 235 -2.52 20.04 -5.05
CA VAL A 235 -1.30 19.86 -5.87
C VAL A 235 -1.09 18.39 -6.12
N LEU A 236 -1.00 18.00 -7.38
CA LEU A 236 -0.74 16.61 -7.78
C LEU A 236 0.76 16.34 -7.84
N LEU A 237 1.16 15.15 -7.40
CA LEU A 237 2.54 14.70 -7.51
C LEU A 237 2.87 14.38 -8.97
N THR A 238 3.98 14.94 -9.44
CA THR A 238 4.44 14.79 -10.82
C THR A 238 5.92 14.42 -10.90
N THR A 239 6.32 13.96 -12.09
CA THR A 239 7.72 13.81 -12.51
C THR A 239 7.87 14.36 -13.91
N ASP A 240 9.04 14.93 -14.24
CA ASP A 240 9.34 15.36 -15.60
C ASP A 240 9.71 14.14 -16.45
N ILE A 241 9.09 14.03 -17.63
CA ILE A 241 9.46 13.09 -18.68
C ILE A 241 9.52 13.88 -19.98
N ASP A 242 10.73 14.13 -20.47
CA ASP A 242 11.00 14.86 -21.70
C ASP A 242 10.26 16.21 -21.79
N GLY A 243 10.21 16.94 -20.67
CA GLY A 243 9.56 18.25 -20.57
C GLY A 243 8.05 18.19 -20.29
N VAL A 244 7.48 17.00 -20.11
CA VAL A 244 6.07 16.80 -19.73
C VAL A 244 5.97 16.49 -18.24
N MET A 245 5.30 17.37 -17.49
CA MET A 245 4.97 17.14 -16.08
C MET A 245 3.93 16.04 -15.96
N THR A 246 4.42 14.83 -15.70
CA THR A 246 3.66 13.59 -15.77
C THR A 246 3.13 13.21 -14.39
N ALA A 247 1.85 12.89 -14.32
CA ALA A 247 1.20 12.41 -13.11
C ALA A 247 1.84 11.11 -12.57
N CYS A 248 1.98 10.99 -11.25
CA CYS A 248 2.49 9.76 -10.64
C CYS A 248 1.93 9.45 -9.25
N PHE A 249 2.08 8.20 -8.83
CA PHE A 249 2.01 7.80 -7.43
C PHE A 249 3.40 7.82 -6.78
N ASN A 250 3.45 8.23 -5.52
CA ASN A 250 4.65 8.02 -4.71
C ASN A 250 4.83 6.53 -4.38
N ALA A 251 6.07 6.13 -4.10
CA ALA A 251 6.41 4.76 -3.76
C ALA A 251 5.67 4.26 -2.51
N ASP A 252 5.46 5.12 -1.52
CA ASP A 252 4.81 4.73 -0.26
C ASP A 252 3.33 4.37 -0.46
N LYS A 253 2.61 5.06 -1.35
CA LYS A 253 1.22 4.74 -1.71
C LYS A 253 1.12 3.42 -2.47
N ILE A 254 2.10 3.09 -3.31
CA ILE A 254 2.18 1.76 -3.95
C ILE A 254 2.45 0.67 -2.91
N GLY A 255 3.44 0.89 -2.05
CA GLY A 255 3.78 -0.05 -0.97
C GLY A 255 2.62 -0.27 -0.02
N ALA A 256 1.89 0.79 0.32
CA ALA A 256 0.67 0.72 1.11
C ALA A 256 -0.37 -0.19 0.46
N GLY A 257 -0.63 -0.04 -0.85
CA GLY A 257 -1.59 -0.88 -1.58
C GLY A 257 -1.21 -2.37 -1.59
N ILE A 258 0.08 -2.68 -1.72
CA ILE A 258 0.57 -4.08 -1.70
C ILE A 258 0.48 -4.68 -0.30
N GLN A 259 0.66 -3.86 0.75
CA GLN A 259 0.70 -4.29 2.15
C GLN A 259 -0.68 -4.37 2.83
N ILE A 260 -1.78 -4.24 2.09
CA ILE A 260 -3.15 -4.46 2.58
C ILE A 260 -3.40 -5.97 2.70
N ILE A 261 -2.83 -6.59 3.72
CA ILE A 261 -2.84 -8.06 3.88
C ILE A 261 -3.24 -8.54 5.27
N ASP A 262 -3.43 -7.64 6.24
CA ASP A 262 -3.81 -8.02 7.61
C ASP A 262 -5.33 -8.17 7.69
N ASP A 263 -5.83 -9.39 7.51
CA ASP A 263 -7.21 -9.79 7.85
C ASP A 263 -7.24 -10.64 9.13
N TRP A 264 -6.11 -10.73 9.84
CA TRP A 264 -5.95 -11.51 11.07
C TRP A 264 -6.36 -10.75 12.34
N TRP A 265 -6.84 -9.52 12.19
CA TRP A 265 -7.17 -8.63 13.32
C TRP A 265 -8.51 -8.99 13.99
N ASP A 266 -9.41 -9.69 13.30
CA ASP A 266 -10.68 -10.21 13.81
C ASP A 266 -11.03 -11.54 13.13
N GLU A 267 -11.80 -12.40 13.79
CA GLU A 267 -12.27 -13.67 13.21
C GLU A 267 -13.35 -13.43 12.13
N ASN A 268 -14.14 -12.36 12.28
CA ASN A 268 -15.17 -11.94 11.32
C ASN A 268 -14.68 -10.75 10.49
N CYS A 269 -13.43 -10.81 10.05
CA CYS A 269 -12.84 -9.76 9.24
C CYS A 269 -13.46 -9.74 7.83
N ASP A 270 -14.11 -8.64 7.47
CA ASP A 270 -14.71 -8.46 6.14
C ASP A 270 -13.73 -7.86 5.11
N PHE A 271 -12.57 -7.35 5.56
CA PHE A 271 -11.58 -6.73 4.68
C PHE A 271 -10.18 -6.65 5.30
N PRO A 272 -9.13 -6.86 4.49
CA PRO A 272 -7.76 -6.71 4.94
C PRO A 272 -7.44 -5.23 5.22
N LEU A 273 -6.60 -5.01 6.23
CA LEU A 273 -5.99 -3.72 6.55
C LEU A 273 -4.55 -3.66 6.07
N ARG A 274 -4.07 -2.43 5.85
CA ARG A 274 -2.64 -2.19 5.70
C ARG A 274 -1.93 -2.58 6.99
N VAL A 275 -0.94 -3.46 6.86
CA VAL A 275 -0.07 -3.86 7.96
C VAL A 275 0.52 -2.62 8.63
N SER A 276 0.22 -2.48 9.91
CA SER A 276 0.71 -1.42 10.78
C SER A 276 0.69 -1.90 12.23
N GLU A 277 1.51 -1.27 13.05
CA GLU A 277 1.82 -1.69 14.42
C GLU A 277 0.56 -1.77 15.30
N TYR A 278 -0.45 -0.94 15.01
CA TYR A 278 -1.73 -0.86 15.71
C TYR A 278 -2.95 -1.19 14.81
N ALA A 279 -2.72 -1.69 13.58
CA ALA A 279 -3.75 -1.93 12.57
C ALA A 279 -4.75 -0.76 12.42
N ALA A 280 -4.25 0.38 11.94
CA ALA A 280 -5.05 1.59 11.77
C ALA A 280 -6.09 1.42 10.63
N ASP A 281 -7.36 1.42 11.00
CA ASP A 281 -8.51 1.50 10.10
C ASP A 281 -8.82 2.98 9.84
N GLN A 282 -8.29 3.50 8.73
CA GLN A 282 -8.43 4.92 8.36
C GLN A 282 -9.86 5.30 7.94
N VAL A 283 -10.68 4.32 7.54
CA VAL A 283 -12.07 4.56 7.13
C VAL A 283 -12.93 4.80 8.36
N ASN A 284 -12.80 3.92 9.37
CA ASN A 284 -13.59 4.01 10.61
C ASN A 284 -12.90 4.84 11.72
N LEU A 285 -11.65 5.25 11.51
CA LEU A 285 -10.81 5.98 12.48
C LEU A 285 -10.58 5.19 13.78
N ILE A 286 -10.36 3.87 13.67
CA ILE A 286 -10.18 2.95 14.80
C ILE A 286 -8.82 2.24 14.69
N ALA A 287 -8.15 2.01 15.82
CA ALA A 287 -7.02 1.09 15.90
C ALA A 287 -7.53 -0.32 16.21
N ARG A 288 -7.57 -1.23 15.20
CA ARG A 288 -8.12 -2.59 15.38
C ARG A 288 -7.27 -3.44 16.32
N ARG A 289 -5.97 -3.20 16.37
CA ARG A 289 -5.03 -3.83 17.31
C ARG A 289 -4.63 -2.83 18.39
N HIS A 290 -5.62 -2.26 19.08
CA HIS A 290 -5.39 -1.29 20.17
C HIS A 290 -4.60 -1.94 21.34
N PRO A 291 -3.66 -1.25 22.01
CA PRO A 291 -2.86 -1.84 23.09
C PRO A 291 -3.64 -2.43 24.28
N GLN A 292 -4.91 -2.04 24.45
CA GLN A 292 -5.80 -2.66 25.46
C GLN A 292 -6.16 -4.11 25.12
N THR A 293 -6.18 -4.48 23.82
CA THR A 293 -6.53 -5.84 23.39
C THR A 293 -5.37 -6.82 23.53
N LYS A 294 -4.15 -6.36 23.87
CA LYS A 294 -2.95 -7.21 23.99
C LYS A 294 -2.50 -7.87 22.68
N ARG A 295 -2.94 -7.34 21.54
CA ARG A 295 -2.70 -7.83 20.17
C ARG A 295 -2.03 -6.81 19.24
N ASP A 296 -1.50 -5.71 19.79
CA ASP A 296 -0.63 -4.81 19.03
C ASP A 296 0.76 -5.43 18.78
N PHE A 297 1.46 -4.94 17.75
CA PHE A 297 2.76 -5.50 17.35
C PHE A 297 3.78 -5.57 18.49
N TYR A 298 3.87 -4.53 19.32
CA TYR A 298 4.84 -4.45 20.41
C TYR A 298 4.55 -5.49 21.48
N GLN A 299 3.30 -5.61 21.92
CA GLN A 299 2.90 -6.60 22.92
C GLN A 299 3.01 -8.04 22.38
N LEU A 300 2.73 -8.25 21.09
CA LEU A 300 2.94 -9.54 20.44
C LEU A 300 4.43 -9.89 20.34
N LEU A 301 5.29 -8.94 20.01
CA LEU A 301 6.75 -9.14 19.97
C LEU A 301 7.31 -9.55 21.34
N GLN A 302 6.76 -9.02 22.44
CA GLN A 302 7.16 -9.43 23.79
C GLN A 302 6.85 -10.91 24.09
N LYS A 303 5.88 -11.51 23.39
CA LYS A 303 5.45 -12.91 23.53
C LYS A 303 6.19 -13.88 22.59
N LEU A 304 7.19 -13.41 21.84
CA LEU A 304 7.96 -14.23 20.89
C LEU A 304 8.40 -15.62 21.41
N PRO A 305 8.90 -15.78 22.66
CA PRO A 305 9.27 -17.10 23.16
C PRO A 305 8.11 -18.11 23.24
N SER A 306 6.86 -17.65 23.42
CA SER A 306 5.67 -18.51 23.35
C SER A 306 5.38 -18.90 21.91
N TYR A 307 5.38 -17.91 21.01
CA TYR A 307 5.13 -18.13 19.60
C TYR A 307 6.17 -19.04 18.93
N LEU A 308 7.43 -19.01 19.38
CA LEU A 308 8.46 -19.95 18.96
C LEU A 308 8.10 -21.41 19.29
N LYS A 309 7.54 -21.66 20.47
CA LYS A 309 7.07 -23.01 20.87
C LYS A 309 5.87 -23.44 20.04
N GLU A 310 4.89 -22.55 19.86
CA GLU A 310 3.71 -22.80 19.01
C GLU A 310 4.13 -23.10 17.56
N LEU A 311 5.06 -22.32 17.01
CA LEU A 311 5.55 -22.49 15.64
C LEU A 311 6.32 -23.79 15.46
N SER A 312 7.11 -24.20 16.45
CA SER A 312 7.80 -25.49 16.44
C SER A 312 6.82 -26.66 16.38
N ALA A 313 5.70 -26.55 17.09
CA ALA A 313 4.62 -27.54 17.11
C ALA A 313 3.71 -27.50 15.88
N SER A 314 3.75 -26.43 15.08
CA SER A 314 2.95 -26.31 13.85
C SER A 314 3.32 -27.39 12.83
N THR A 315 2.30 -28.04 12.26
CA THR A 315 2.45 -29.13 11.29
C THR A 315 2.41 -28.66 9.84
N SER A 316 1.89 -27.47 9.59
CA SER A 316 1.74 -26.88 8.25
C SER A 316 1.72 -25.35 8.31
N THR A 317 1.80 -24.69 7.15
CA THR A 317 1.63 -23.23 7.05
C THR A 317 0.24 -22.78 7.50
N ALA A 318 -0.81 -23.55 7.20
CA ALA A 318 -2.19 -23.24 7.56
C ALA A 318 -2.48 -23.33 9.08
N SER A 319 -1.66 -24.07 9.82
CA SER A 319 -1.77 -24.17 11.29
C SER A 319 -0.95 -23.12 12.04
N ILE A 320 -0.25 -22.22 11.34
CA ILE A 320 0.49 -21.13 11.96
C ILE A 320 -0.51 -20.13 12.55
N ASN A 321 -0.25 -19.69 13.79
CA ASN A 321 -1.08 -18.71 14.47
C ASN A 321 -1.17 -17.40 13.65
N PRO A 322 -2.37 -16.85 13.40
CA PRO A 322 -2.56 -15.56 12.70
C PRO A 322 -1.70 -14.41 13.25
N ASP A 323 -1.49 -14.34 14.57
CA ASP A 323 -0.64 -13.30 15.17
C ASP A 323 0.84 -13.47 14.79
N ILE A 324 1.31 -14.69 14.51
CA ILE A 324 2.67 -14.95 14.00
C ILE A 324 2.83 -14.38 12.58
N HIS A 325 1.85 -14.60 11.71
CA HIS A 325 1.84 -13.99 10.37
C HIS A 325 1.83 -12.46 10.45
N PHE A 326 1.03 -11.89 11.36
CA PHE A 326 1.02 -10.46 11.60
C PHE A 326 2.39 -9.92 12.03
N ILE A 327 3.05 -10.54 13.04
CA ILE A 327 4.40 -10.15 13.47
C ILE A 327 5.36 -10.16 12.27
N ALA A 328 5.41 -11.27 11.53
CA ALA A 328 6.30 -11.41 10.37
C ALA A 328 6.01 -10.36 9.28
N SER A 329 4.74 -10.05 9.04
CA SER A 329 4.33 -9.02 8.07
C SER A 329 4.82 -7.61 8.45
N VAL A 330 4.84 -7.28 9.75
CA VAL A 330 5.38 -6.00 10.25
C VAL A 330 6.90 -5.96 10.10
N LEU A 331 7.60 -7.08 10.29
CA LEU A 331 9.05 -7.18 10.03
C LEU A 331 9.37 -7.02 8.53
N VAL A 332 8.55 -7.59 7.64
CA VAL A 332 8.66 -7.41 6.17
C VAL A 332 8.43 -5.97 5.77
N LYS A 333 7.42 -5.30 6.34
CA LYS A 333 7.18 -3.86 6.15
C LYS A 333 8.40 -3.04 6.57
N GLY A 334 9.04 -3.42 7.67
CA GLY A 334 10.15 -2.68 8.27
C GLY A 334 9.70 -1.41 8.97
N GLY A 335 10.61 -0.78 9.71
CA GLY A 335 10.30 0.36 10.56
C GLY A 335 11.25 0.53 11.73
N MET A 336 10.93 1.49 12.60
CA MET A 336 11.60 1.73 13.86
C MET A 336 10.70 1.22 14.99
N PHE A 337 11.18 0.28 15.79
CA PHE A 337 10.42 -0.43 16.82
C PHE A 337 11.03 -0.21 18.21
N GLN A 338 11.47 1.01 18.48
CA GLN A 338 12.19 1.38 19.69
C GLN A 338 11.24 1.38 20.89
N GLY A 339 11.70 0.82 22.01
CA GLY A 339 11.06 1.09 23.31
C GLY A 339 11.15 2.58 23.65
N ALA A 340 10.16 3.11 24.35
CA ALA A 340 10.23 4.47 24.86
C ALA A 340 11.52 4.65 25.68
N LYS A 341 12.18 5.82 25.55
CA LYS A 341 13.26 6.18 26.47
C LYS A 341 12.67 6.22 27.88
N SER A 342 13.13 5.32 28.74
CA SER A 342 12.88 5.36 30.19
C SER A 342 13.38 6.66 30.78
#